data_AF-A0A9E1XQK7-F1
#
_entry.id   AF-A0A9E1XQK7-F1
#
_cell.length_a   1.000
_cell.length_b   1.000
_cell.length_c   1.000
_cell.angle_alpha   90.00
_cell.angle_beta   90.00
_cell.angle_gamma   90.00
#
_symmetry.space_group_name_H-M   'P 1'
#
loop_
_entity.id
_entity.type
_entity.pdbx_description
1 polymer ?
#
loop_
_entity_poly.entity_id
_entity_poly.type
_entity_poly.pdbx_seq_one_letter_code
_entity_poly.pdbx_strand_id
1 'polypeptide(L)' 'VLGRCPPDAVWFTVQGHVNVIAVADMRDVACVVLVNDVSPDPQTVAKARSQGIALCGSEATSSELCMRLAGVL' A
#
# COMPACT_ATOMS: atom_id res chain seq x y z
N VAL A 1 0.50 14.19 -2.23
CA VAL A 1 -0.96 14.13 -2.51
C VAL A 1 -1.24 12.90 -3.37
N LEU A 2 -2.06 11.96 -2.89
CA LEU A 2 -2.51 10.76 -3.63
C LEU A 2 -3.27 11.08 -4.94
N GLY A 3 -3.69 12.33 -5.12
CA GLY A 3 -4.24 12.88 -6.35
C GLY A 3 -3.36 12.74 -7.60
N ARG A 4 -2.10 12.28 -7.48
CA ARG A 4 -1.23 11.95 -8.63
C ARG A 4 -0.80 10.47 -8.72
N CYS A 5 -1.37 9.56 -7.92
CA CYS A 5 -1.10 8.13 -8.06
C CYS A 5 -1.62 7.63 -9.41
N PRO A 6 -0.77 7.08 -10.30
CA PRO A 6 -1.24 6.48 -11.54
C PRO A 6 -1.93 5.14 -11.26
N PRO A 7 -2.79 4.67 -12.18
CA PRO A 7 -3.24 3.28 -12.19
C PRO A 7 -2.05 2.31 -12.21
N ASP A 8 -2.27 1.10 -11.72
CA ASP A 8 -1.29 0.02 -11.64
C ASP A 8 -0.06 0.32 -10.76
N ALA A 9 -0.08 1.41 -10.00
CA ALA A 9 1.02 1.77 -9.10
C ALA A 9 1.10 0.81 -7.90
N VAL A 10 2.31 0.71 -7.35
CA VAL A 10 2.54 0.21 -5.99
C VAL A 10 2.57 1.41 -5.05
N TRP A 11 1.72 1.41 -4.02
CA TRP A 11 1.63 2.48 -3.05
C TRP A 11 2.23 2.08 -1.70
N PHE A 12 3.40 2.64 -1.38
CA PHE A 12 4.00 2.56 -0.04
C PHE A 12 3.35 3.56 0.92
N THR A 13 2.88 3.10 2.08
CA THR A 13 2.24 3.97 3.09
C THR A 13 2.40 3.45 4.51
N VAL A 14 2.31 4.35 5.49
CA VAL A 14 2.23 4.02 6.93
C VAL A 14 0.79 4.00 7.44
N GLN A 15 -0.19 4.24 6.57
CA GLN A 15 -1.59 4.30 6.95
C GLN A 15 -2.18 2.88 6.98
N GLY A 16 -2.38 2.31 8.17
CA GLY A 16 -2.88 0.94 8.36
C GLY A 16 -4.40 0.79 8.50
N HIS A 17 -5.18 1.81 8.11
CA HIS A 17 -6.63 1.85 8.35
C HIS A 17 -7.48 1.72 7.07
N VAL A 18 -8.77 1.45 7.24
CA VAL A 18 -9.69 1.04 6.15
C VAL A 18 -9.75 2.00 4.95
N ASN A 19 -9.55 3.30 5.18
CA ASN A 19 -9.59 4.31 4.11
C ASN A 19 -8.50 4.11 3.05
N VAL A 20 -7.40 3.43 3.39
CA VAL A 20 -6.35 3.12 2.41
C VAL A 20 -6.88 2.22 1.31
N ILE A 21 -7.73 1.25 1.66
CA ILE A 21 -8.32 0.35 0.67
C ILE A 21 -9.31 1.09 -0.22
N ALA A 22 -10.13 1.97 0.36
CA ALA A 22 -11.08 2.79 -0.41
C ALA A 22 -10.37 3.69 -1.42
N VAL A 23 -9.22 4.27 -1.05
CA VAL A 23 -8.42 5.09 -1.97
C VAL A 23 -7.71 4.22 -3.01
N ALA A 24 -7.18 3.06 -2.63
CA ALA A 24 -6.53 2.14 -3.58
C ALA A 24 -7.50 1.69 -4.68
N ASP A 25 -8.73 1.33 -4.29
CA ASP A 25 -9.83 0.96 -5.18
C ASP A 25 -10.23 2.11 -6.11
N MET A 26 -10.42 3.32 -5.60
CA MET A 26 -10.76 4.51 -6.40
C MET A 26 -9.70 4.88 -7.44
N ARG A 27 -8.45 4.44 -7.24
CA ARG A 27 -7.29 4.87 -8.03
C ARG A 27 -6.69 3.74 -8.86
N ASP A 28 -7.34 2.57 -8.90
CA ASP A 28 -6.88 1.37 -9.60
C ASP A 28 -5.41 1.04 -9.25
N VAL A 29 -5.07 1.13 -7.96
CA VAL A 29 -3.72 0.81 -7.45
C VAL A 29 -3.53 -0.70 -7.47
N ALA A 30 -2.42 -1.16 -8.06
CA ALA A 30 -2.12 -2.60 -8.15
C ALA A 30 -1.85 -3.22 -6.77
N CYS A 31 -1.17 -2.49 -5.89
CA CYS A 31 -0.81 -2.99 -4.56
C CYS A 31 -0.61 -1.86 -3.55
N VAL A 32 -1.10 -2.07 -2.34
CA VAL A 32 -0.78 -1.26 -1.16
C VAL A 32 0.25 -2.02 -0.33
N VAL A 33 1.34 -1.35 0.05
CA VAL A 33 2.38 -1.91 0.90
C VAL A 33 2.51 -1.03 2.15
N LEU A 34 2.21 -1.62 3.30
CA LEU A 34 2.41 -1.00 4.60
C LEU A 34 3.88 -1.08 4.98
N VAL A 35 4.51 0.08 5.19
CA VAL A 35 5.93 0.22 5.51
C VAL A 35 6.15 0.52 6.99
N ASN A 36 7.40 0.41 7.46
CA ASN A 36 7.77 0.66 8.86
C ASN A 36 7.04 -0.24 9.88
N ASP A 37 6.84 -1.52 9.52
CA ASP A 37 6.21 -2.52 10.40
C ASP A 37 4.78 -2.15 10.84
N VAL A 38 4.08 -1.35 10.01
CA VAL A 38 2.69 -1.01 10.27
C VAL A 38 1.80 -2.24 10.02
N SER A 39 1.11 -2.65 11.08
CA SER A 39 0.09 -3.70 11.01
C SER A 39 -1.29 -3.10 10.71
N PRO A 40 -2.04 -3.63 9.72
CA PRO A 40 -3.39 -3.18 9.45
C PRO A 40 -4.37 -3.67 10.51
N ASP A 41 -5.43 -2.90 10.76
CA ASP A 41 -6.54 -3.39 11.57
C ASP A 41 -7.32 -4.52 10.84
N PRO A 42 -8.06 -5.39 11.57
CA PRO A 42 -8.79 -6.49 10.95
C PRO A 42 -9.83 -6.06 9.91
N GLN A 43 -10.44 -4.87 10.06
CA GLN A 43 -11.42 -4.37 9.09
C GLN A 43 -10.74 -3.96 7.79
N THR A 44 -9.55 -3.40 7.85
CA THR A 44 -8.70 -3.10 6.68
C THR A 44 -8.39 -4.37 5.89
N VAL A 45 -7.97 -5.44 6.57
CA VAL A 45 -7.70 -6.73 5.91
C VAL A 45 -8.95 -7.32 5.27
N ALA A 46 -10.10 -7.28 5.97
CA ALA A 46 -11.37 -7.77 5.44
C ALA A 46 -11.81 -6.97 4.20
N LYS A 47 -11.67 -5.65 4.25
CA LYS A 47 -12.02 -4.75 3.14
C LYS A 47 -11.12 -5.00 1.92
N ALA A 48 -9.81 -5.11 2.12
CA ALA A 48 -8.85 -5.43 1.06
C ALA A 48 -9.22 -6.73 0.33
N ARG A 49 -9.52 -7.80 1.09
CA ARG A 49 -9.97 -9.08 0.53
C ARG A 49 -11.29 -8.94 -0.24
N SER A 50 -12.27 -8.21 0.30
CA SER A 50 -13.57 -8.05 -0.36
C SER A 50 -13.50 -7.29 -1.69
N GLN A 51 -12.56 -6.35 -1.81
CA GLN A 51 -12.38 -5.53 -3.00
C GLN A 51 -11.31 -6.07 -3.95
N GLY A 52 -10.64 -7.18 -3.59
CA GLY A 52 -9.56 -7.74 -4.40
C GLY A 52 -8.30 -6.86 -4.45
N ILE A 53 -8.10 -5.98 -3.48
CA ILE A 53 -6.92 -5.10 -3.39
C ILE A 53 -5.80 -5.85 -2.69
N ALA A 54 -4.63 -5.93 -3.34
CA ALA A 54 -3.44 -6.50 -2.72
C ALA A 54 -2.94 -5.59 -1.58
N LEU A 55 -2.79 -6.18 -0.39
CA LEU A 55 -2.28 -5.51 0.81
C LEU A 55 -1.10 -6.31 1.37
N CYS A 56 0.08 -5.71 1.37
CA CYS A 56 1.32 -6.32 1.88
C CYS A 56 1.89 -5.50 3.04
N GLY A 57 2.80 -6.09 3.80
CA GLY A 57 3.53 -5.43 4.89
C GLY A 57 5.04 -5.58 4.73
N SER A 58 5.80 -4.59 5.20
CA SER A 58 7.25 -4.59 5.23
C SER A 58 7.77 -3.82 6.45
N GLU A 59 8.83 -4.32 7.06
CA GLU A 59 9.59 -3.61 8.10
C GLU A 59 10.41 -2.45 7.51
N ALA A 60 10.71 -2.49 6.21
CA ALA A 60 11.50 -1.46 5.55
C ALA A 60 10.72 -0.15 5.35
N THR A 61 11.46 0.96 5.25
CA THR A 61 10.94 2.27 4.86
C THR A 61 10.57 2.30 3.38
N SER A 62 9.73 3.27 2.99
CA SER A 62 9.40 3.50 1.58
C SER A 62 10.64 3.83 0.74
N SER A 63 11.60 4.58 1.29
CA SER A 63 12.88 4.88 0.62
C SER A 63 13.70 3.62 0.35
N GLU A 64 13.81 2.71 1.32
CA GLU A 64 14.57 1.47 1.14
C GLU A 64 13.92 0.56 0.10
N LEU A 65 12.59 0.41 0.13
CA LEU A 65 11.87 -0.36 -0.88
C LEU A 65 12.03 0.23 -2.28
N CYS A 66 11.96 1.56 -2.41
CA CYS A 66 12.25 2.23 -3.68
C CYS A 66 13.68 1.95 -4.17
N MET A 67 14.69 2.03 -3.29
CA MET A 67 16.08 1.76 -3.68
C MET A 67 16.30 0.30 -4.10
N ARG A 68 15.69 -0.67 -3.39
CA ARG A 68 15.73 -2.09 -3.76
C ARG A 68 15.08 -2.34 -5.12
N LEU A 69 13.91 -1.76 -5.36
CA LEU A 69 13.22 -1.90 -6.65
C LEU A 69 13.99 -1.24 -7.80
N ALA A 70 14.72 -0.16 -7.52
CA ALA A 70 15.59 0.48 -8.49
C ALA A 70 16.91 -0.28 -8.75
N GLY A 71 17.18 -1.34 -7.99
CA GLY A 71 18.45 -2.09 -8.05
C GLY A 71 19.66 -1.31 -7.51
N VAL A 72 19.41 -0.33 -6.64
CA VAL A 72 20.44 0.53 -6.02
C VAL A 72 20.81 0.04 -4.61
N LEU A 73 20.01 -0.86 -4.04
CA LEU A 73 20.25 -1.56 -2.78
C LEU A 73 20.09 -3.07 -2.97
#